data_AF-A0A842N6M7-F1
#
_entry.id   AF-A0A842N6M7-F1
#
_cell.length_a   1.000
_cell.length_b   1.000
_cell.length_c   1.000
_cell.angle_alpha   90.00
_cell.angle_beta   90.00
_cell.angle_gamma   90.00
#
_symmetry.space_group_name_H-M   'P 1'
#
loop_
_entity.id
_entity.type
_entity.pdbx_description
1 polymer ?
#
loop_
_entity_poly.entity_id
_entity_poly.type
_entity_poly.pdbx_seq_one_letter_code
_entity_poly.pdbx_strand_id
1 'polypeptide(L)'
;MSDAKQETGMQGTAIAPGEPDRSLVLSSTHIDIVMGNIETLTQGFKSWMTEKVDYTRDLYGRNQSKPALLDPGTFKMMNFFRVRPKHDVLVAEVIREPGEELVKYVVAAKLVHHVTGYVLAEGVGSCSTDEKKYQYRWLTQSRLRNEHGYSDDEVERLSFKELLGRSGGKFKVYRIRNPEILDLDNTILKIAAKRAEMDGALQLPGVAAVFVQEPPDPSERKNVEADYRAKPPPSQMRSPPKAPKPSEELTGQIETVMSSAGLNKVRVYPYGKRVYVEPLDIEQDEWPAYNAILTPL
;
A
#
# COMPACT_ATOMS: atom_id res chain seq x y z
N MET A 1 50.49 54.93 -13.65
CA MET A 1 50.23 54.62 -12.22
C MET A 1 48.90 55.30 -11.90
N SER A 2 47.80 54.66 -11.57
CA SER A 2 47.46 53.26 -11.27
C SER A 2 45.93 53.18 -11.23
N ASP A 3 45.32 52.34 -12.06
CA ASP A 3 43.90 51.99 -11.95
C ASP A 3 43.68 51.10 -10.73
N ALA A 4 42.81 51.52 -9.81
CA ALA A 4 42.39 50.73 -8.66
C ALA A 4 41.05 50.07 -8.93
N LYS A 5 41.06 48.77 -9.27
CA LYS A 5 39.87 47.91 -9.23
C LYS A 5 39.58 47.54 -7.77
N GLN A 6 38.41 47.91 -7.26
CA GLN A 6 37.85 47.37 -6.03
C GLN A 6 37.11 46.07 -6.36
N GLU A 7 37.69 44.94 -5.98
CA GLU A 7 36.98 43.65 -5.90
C GLU A 7 36.20 43.58 -4.58
N THR A 8 34.88 43.65 -4.67
CA THR A 8 33.98 43.35 -3.55
C THR A 8 33.89 41.83 -3.39
N GLY A 9 34.74 41.28 -2.51
CA GLY A 9 34.67 39.90 -2.07
C GLY A 9 33.43 39.66 -1.21
N MET A 10 32.47 38.92 -1.74
CA MET A 10 31.29 38.43 -1.03
C MET A 10 31.74 37.30 -0.08
N GLN A 11 31.95 37.62 1.20
CA GLN A 11 32.25 36.61 2.23
C GLN A 11 31.00 35.76 2.47
N GLY A 12 30.97 34.57 1.89
CA GLY A 12 29.99 33.54 2.23
C GLY A 12 30.25 33.05 3.65
N THR A 13 29.34 33.35 4.58
CA THR A 13 29.36 32.80 5.93
C THR A 13 28.98 31.31 5.84
N ALA A 14 29.98 30.43 5.92
CA ALA A 14 29.74 29.01 6.09
C ALA A 14 29.07 28.76 7.45
N ILE A 15 27.80 28.38 7.45
CA ILE A 15 27.12 27.88 8.64
C ILE A 15 27.66 26.47 8.88
N ALA A 16 28.55 26.34 9.87
CA ALA A 16 29.00 25.03 10.33
C ALA A 16 27.77 24.19 10.75
N PRO A 17 27.74 22.88 10.45
CA PRO A 17 26.70 22.00 11.00
C PRO A 17 26.90 21.94 12.51
N GLY A 18 26.09 22.69 13.25
CA GLY A 18 26.09 22.67 14.71
C GLY A 18 25.77 21.25 15.22
N GLU A 19 26.47 20.83 16.27
CA GLU A 19 26.13 19.62 17.01
C GLU A 19 24.63 19.63 17.38
N PRO A 20 23.95 18.47 17.37
CA PRO A 20 22.55 18.42 17.73
C PRO A 20 22.41 18.85 19.19
N ASP A 21 21.81 20.02 19.41
CA ASP A 21 21.45 20.52 20.73
C ASP A 21 20.55 19.48 21.43
N ARG A 22 21.09 18.86 22.48
CA ARG A 22 20.43 17.80 23.25
C ARG A 22 19.51 18.35 24.35
N SER A 23 19.39 19.66 24.48
CA SER A 23 18.48 20.28 25.44
C SER A 23 17.18 20.67 24.75
N LEU A 24 16.06 20.12 25.24
CA LEU A 24 14.73 20.42 24.70
C LEU A 24 14.31 21.82 25.19
N VAL A 25 14.93 22.87 24.63
CA VAL A 25 14.67 24.28 24.96
C VAL A 25 13.55 24.77 24.05
N LEU A 26 12.32 24.77 24.56
CA LEU A 26 11.15 25.30 23.87
C LEU A 26 11.00 26.80 24.17
N SER A 27 11.40 27.65 23.22
CA SER A 27 11.09 29.08 23.28
C SER A 27 9.66 29.36 22.77
N SER A 28 9.05 30.46 23.19
CA SER A 28 7.74 30.88 22.66
C SER A 28 7.76 31.01 21.13
N THR A 29 8.81 31.62 20.57
CA THR A 29 9.01 31.73 19.13
C THR A 29 9.09 30.36 18.45
N HIS A 30 9.75 29.38 19.05
CA HIS A 30 9.81 28.03 18.50
C HIS A 30 8.43 27.36 18.49
N ILE A 31 7.65 27.53 19.57
CA ILE A 31 6.27 27.02 19.66
C ILE A 31 5.41 27.64 18.55
N ASP A 32 5.46 28.96 18.38
CA ASP A 32 4.68 29.68 17.35
C ASP A 32 5.00 29.19 15.94
N ILE A 33 6.29 28.97 15.64
CA ILE A 33 6.74 28.41 14.36
C ILE A 33 6.18 27.00 14.15
N VAL A 34 6.31 26.13 15.15
CA VAL A 34 5.82 24.74 15.07
C VAL A 34 4.30 24.71 14.87
N MET A 35 3.57 25.53 15.61
CA MET A 35 2.11 25.64 15.48
C MET A 35 1.71 26.13 14.09
N GLY A 36 2.33 27.21 13.59
CA GLY A 36 2.05 27.72 12.25
C GLY A 36 2.37 26.71 11.14
N ASN A 37 3.44 25.93 11.30
CA ASN A 37 3.79 24.85 10.37
C ASN A 37 2.74 23.73 10.38
N ILE A 38 2.30 23.28 11.56
CA ILE A 38 1.27 22.24 11.70
C ILE A 38 -0.05 22.71 11.09
N GLU A 39 -0.46 23.96 11.33
CA GLU A 39 -1.67 24.53 10.73
C GLU A 39 -1.59 24.56 9.20
N THR A 40 -0.45 25.04 8.66
CA THR A 40 -0.21 25.09 7.22
C THR A 40 -0.25 23.70 6.59
N LEU A 41 0.41 22.71 7.21
CA LEU A 41 0.37 21.31 6.77
C LEU A 41 -1.05 20.76 6.80
N THR A 42 -1.77 20.96 7.91
CA THR A 42 -3.15 20.48 8.10
C THR A 42 -4.09 21.04 7.03
N GLN A 43 -3.95 22.33 6.70
CA GLN A 43 -4.73 22.96 5.63
C GLN A 43 -4.34 22.41 4.25
N GLY A 44 -3.03 22.25 3.98
CA GLY A 44 -2.53 21.65 2.74
C GLY A 44 -3.00 20.22 2.52
N PHE A 45 -3.02 19.39 3.57
CA PHE A 45 -3.53 18.01 3.48
C PHE A 45 -5.01 17.97 3.14
N LYS A 46 -5.82 18.85 3.76
CA LYS A 46 -7.26 18.91 3.46
C LYS A 46 -7.54 19.33 2.01
N SER A 47 -6.71 20.18 1.41
CA SER A 47 -6.91 20.64 0.03
C SER A 47 -6.34 19.70 -1.03
N TRP A 48 -5.26 18.98 -0.71
CA TRP A 48 -4.60 18.07 -1.66
C TRP A 48 -5.25 16.68 -1.75
N MET A 49 -5.99 16.30 -0.70
CA MET A 49 -6.59 14.98 -0.58
C MET A 49 -8.01 14.95 -1.16
N THR A 50 -8.37 13.84 -1.80
CA THR A 50 -9.66 13.62 -2.45
C THR A 50 -10.52 12.66 -1.62
N GLU A 51 -11.70 13.12 -1.21
CA GLU A 51 -12.67 12.27 -0.50
C GLU A 51 -13.12 11.08 -1.36
N LYS A 52 -13.34 9.93 -0.72
CA LYS A 52 -13.64 8.61 -1.32
C LYS A 52 -12.50 7.95 -2.10
N VAL A 53 -11.35 8.62 -2.24
CA VAL A 53 -10.15 8.05 -2.85
C VAL A 53 -9.04 7.94 -1.81
N ASP A 54 -8.68 9.07 -1.19
CA ASP A 54 -7.57 9.14 -0.25
C ASP A 54 -8.04 9.06 1.20
N TYR A 55 -9.26 9.53 1.48
CA TYR A 55 -9.90 9.45 2.79
C TYR A 55 -11.41 9.30 2.64
N THR A 56 -12.10 8.87 3.70
CA THR A 56 -13.56 8.88 3.75
C THR A 56 -14.05 9.42 5.08
N ARG A 57 -15.16 10.18 5.07
CA ARG A 57 -15.92 10.47 6.30
C ARG A 57 -17.07 9.50 6.49
N ASP A 58 -17.58 8.93 5.41
CA ASP A 58 -18.59 7.88 5.48
C ASP A 58 -17.90 6.55 5.77
N LEU A 59 -18.02 6.11 7.01
CA LEU A 59 -17.63 4.78 7.45
C LEU A 59 -18.89 4.03 7.83
N TYR A 60 -19.25 3.06 7.00
CA TYR A 60 -20.36 2.12 7.25
C TYR A 60 -21.72 2.82 7.39
N GLY A 61 -21.97 3.84 6.57
CA GLY A 61 -23.20 4.64 6.60
C GLY A 61 -23.25 5.61 7.76
N ARG A 62 -22.13 5.86 8.44
CA ARG A 62 -22.00 6.83 9.53
C ARG A 62 -20.93 7.85 9.20
N ASN A 63 -21.35 9.11 9.19
CA ASN A 63 -20.44 10.23 8.96
C ASN A 63 -19.59 10.50 10.20
N GLN A 64 -18.27 10.40 10.06
CA GLN A 64 -17.30 10.63 11.12
C GLN A 64 -16.90 12.10 11.22
N SER A 65 -16.68 12.57 12.45
CA SER A 65 -16.17 13.92 12.72
C SER A 65 -14.77 14.13 12.16
N LYS A 66 -13.88 13.13 12.32
CA LYS A 66 -12.59 13.05 11.65
C LYS A 66 -12.64 12.00 10.52
N PRO A 67 -12.20 12.36 9.30
CA PRO A 67 -12.11 11.41 8.19
C PRO A 67 -11.12 10.28 8.49
N ALA A 68 -11.42 9.07 8.03
CA ALA A 68 -10.49 7.95 8.02
C ALA A 68 -9.59 8.01 6.79
N LEU A 69 -8.29 7.81 7.00
CA LEU A 69 -7.31 7.69 5.93
C LEU A 69 -7.46 6.32 5.24
N LEU A 70 -7.49 6.32 3.92
CA LEU A 70 -7.55 5.10 3.09
C LEU A 70 -6.16 4.75 2.57
N ASP A 71 -5.98 3.50 2.12
CA ASP A 71 -4.72 3.01 1.51
C ASP A 71 -4.09 4.01 0.51
N PRO A 72 -4.82 4.55 -0.50
CA PRO A 72 -4.23 5.53 -1.44
C PRO A 72 -3.76 6.82 -0.77
N GLY A 73 -4.48 7.26 0.27
CA GLY A 73 -4.13 8.44 1.06
C GLY A 73 -2.87 8.24 1.89
N THR A 74 -2.68 7.05 2.46
CA THR A 74 -1.44 6.65 3.14
C THR A 74 -0.24 6.79 2.21
N PHE A 75 -0.33 6.25 0.98
CA PHE A 75 0.75 6.40 0.00
C PHE A 75 1.01 7.86 -0.40
N LYS A 76 -0.05 8.68 -0.54
CA LYS A 76 0.11 10.12 -0.77
C LYS A 76 0.86 10.80 0.37
N MET A 77 0.51 10.52 1.62
CA MET A 77 1.20 11.08 2.78
C MET A 77 2.68 10.65 2.80
N MET A 78 2.97 9.37 2.61
CA MET A 78 4.36 8.91 2.56
C MET A 78 5.17 9.59 1.45
N ASN A 79 4.57 9.78 0.27
CA ASN A 79 5.20 10.49 -0.84
C ASN A 79 5.45 11.97 -0.52
N PHE A 80 4.49 12.65 0.12
CA PHE A 80 4.63 14.04 0.56
C PHE A 80 5.83 14.20 1.49
N PHE A 81 5.96 13.30 2.48
CA PHE A 81 7.08 13.28 3.41
C PHE A 81 8.35 12.64 2.85
N ARG A 82 8.35 12.20 1.59
CA ARG A 82 9.52 11.59 0.95
C ARG A 82 10.07 10.41 1.76
N VAL A 83 9.17 9.62 2.34
CA VAL A 83 9.51 8.42 3.13
C VAL A 83 9.18 7.14 2.39
N ARG A 84 9.92 6.08 2.72
CA ARG A 84 9.63 4.72 2.26
C ARG A 84 9.56 3.78 3.48
N PRO A 85 8.61 2.83 3.49
CA PRO A 85 8.50 1.89 4.59
C PRO A 85 9.61 0.83 4.49
N LYS A 86 10.33 0.62 5.60
CA LYS A 86 11.17 -0.54 5.84
C LYS A 86 10.43 -1.44 6.82
N HIS A 87 10.10 -2.65 6.38
CA HIS A 87 9.32 -3.60 7.17
C HIS A 87 10.22 -4.52 7.97
N ASP A 88 9.91 -4.66 9.25
CA ASP A 88 10.48 -5.67 10.15
C ASP A 88 9.34 -6.58 10.63
N VAL A 89 9.42 -7.88 10.35
CA VAL A 89 8.45 -8.85 10.86
C VAL A 89 8.79 -9.15 12.32
N LEU A 90 7.96 -8.65 13.23
CA LEU A 90 8.15 -8.81 14.67
C LEU A 90 7.66 -10.18 15.16
N VAL A 91 6.55 -10.66 14.60
CA VAL A 91 5.96 -11.96 14.90
C VAL A 91 5.55 -12.63 13.61
N ALA A 92 5.91 -13.90 13.46
CA ALA A 92 5.42 -14.81 12.44
C ALA A 92 5.05 -16.13 13.13
N GLU A 93 3.75 -16.40 13.21
CA GLU A 93 3.21 -17.60 13.85
C GLU A 93 2.35 -18.33 12.83
N VAL A 94 2.78 -19.52 12.44
CA VAL A 94 2.10 -20.38 11.48
C VAL A 94 1.94 -21.78 12.08
N ILE A 95 0.74 -22.07 12.57
CA ILE A 95 0.35 -23.39 13.10
C ILE A 95 -0.34 -24.15 11.98
N ARG A 96 0.14 -25.37 11.70
CA ARG A 96 -0.38 -26.24 10.61
C ARG A 96 -1.08 -27.49 11.13
N GLU A 97 -1.20 -27.62 12.45
CA GLU A 97 -1.86 -28.76 13.08
C GLU A 97 -3.35 -28.78 12.74
N PRO A 98 -3.90 -29.93 12.29
CA PRO A 98 -5.30 -30.05 11.92
C PRO A 98 -6.25 -29.62 13.06
N GLY A 99 -7.11 -28.65 12.77
CA GLY A 99 -8.07 -28.10 13.74
C GLY A 99 -7.53 -26.95 14.61
N GLU A 100 -6.22 -26.70 14.59
CA GLU A 100 -5.55 -25.60 15.29
C GLU A 100 -4.83 -24.64 14.33
N GLU A 101 -5.18 -24.69 13.04
CA GLU A 101 -4.50 -23.90 12.02
C GLU A 101 -4.61 -22.40 12.32
N LEU A 102 -3.47 -21.73 12.27
CA LEU A 102 -3.33 -20.31 12.57
C LEU A 102 -2.26 -19.72 11.65
N VAL A 103 -2.55 -18.56 11.08
CA VAL A 103 -1.53 -17.70 10.48
C VAL A 103 -1.67 -16.31 11.06
N LYS A 104 -0.60 -15.82 11.69
CA LYS A 104 -0.55 -14.52 12.35
C LYS A 104 0.77 -13.83 12.11
N TYR A 105 0.66 -12.54 11.78
CA TYR A 105 1.80 -11.66 11.60
C TYR A 105 1.64 -10.39 12.42
N VAL A 106 2.75 -9.93 13.00
CA VAL A 106 2.91 -8.57 13.52
C VAL A 106 4.11 -7.96 12.79
N VAL A 107 3.90 -6.82 12.14
CA VAL A 107 4.88 -6.14 11.30
C VAL A 107 5.06 -4.73 11.82
N ALA A 108 6.31 -4.29 11.96
CA ALA A 108 6.65 -2.87 12.11
C ALA A 108 7.05 -2.29 10.75
N ALA A 109 6.65 -1.04 10.49
CA ALA A 109 7.01 -0.29 9.30
C ALA A 109 7.70 1.01 9.73
N LYS A 110 9.03 1.07 9.56
CA LYS A 110 9.83 2.28 9.77
C LYS A 110 9.77 3.15 8.52
N LEU A 111 9.26 4.36 8.65
CA LEU A 111 9.15 5.31 7.55
C LEU A 111 10.47 6.08 7.43
N VAL A 112 11.33 5.60 6.53
CA VAL A 112 12.67 6.11 6.32
C VAL A 112 12.66 7.20 5.25
N HIS A 113 13.14 8.39 5.58
CA HIS A 113 13.29 9.48 4.62
C HIS A 113 14.35 9.12 3.57
N HIS A 114 14.01 9.19 2.29
CA HIS A 114 14.83 8.60 1.23
C HIS A 114 16.19 9.28 1.03
N VAL A 115 16.32 10.56 1.35
CA VAL A 115 17.59 11.31 1.20
C VAL A 115 18.47 11.14 2.42
N THR A 116 17.91 11.36 3.61
CA THR A 116 18.71 11.47 4.84
C THR A 116 18.89 10.13 5.54
N GLY A 117 18.08 9.13 5.22
CA GLY A 117 18.07 7.83 5.91
C GLY A 117 17.48 7.88 7.33
N TYR A 118 16.99 9.04 7.79
CA TYR A 118 16.36 9.16 9.10
C TYR A 118 14.99 8.50 9.13
N VAL A 119 14.70 7.81 10.23
CA VAL A 119 13.36 7.30 10.52
C VAL A 119 12.51 8.48 11.02
N LEU A 120 11.44 8.81 10.30
CA LEU A 120 10.54 9.92 10.67
C LEU A 120 9.33 9.45 11.49
N ALA A 121 8.94 8.19 11.33
CA ALA A 121 7.82 7.58 12.04
C ALA A 121 7.97 6.05 12.00
N GLU A 122 7.30 5.35 12.92
CA GLU A 122 7.27 3.89 12.94
C GLU A 122 5.86 3.40 13.27
N GLY A 123 5.24 2.66 12.35
CA GLY A 123 3.93 2.07 12.58
C GLY A 123 3.99 0.59 12.90
N VAL A 124 2.97 0.08 13.60
CA VAL A 124 2.82 -1.36 13.87
C VAL A 124 1.47 -1.85 13.38
N GLY A 125 1.49 -2.97 12.66
CA GLY A 125 0.30 -3.62 12.12
C GLY A 125 0.29 -5.10 12.46
N SER A 126 -0.87 -5.61 12.86
CA SER A 126 -1.08 -7.04 13.05
C SER A 126 -2.23 -7.55 12.18
N CYS A 127 -2.16 -8.82 11.81
CA CYS A 127 -3.24 -9.52 11.14
C CYS A 127 -3.18 -10.99 11.53
N SER A 128 -4.34 -11.61 11.72
CA SER A 128 -4.45 -13.05 12.05
C SER A 128 -5.64 -13.69 11.35
N THR A 129 -5.53 -14.97 11.02
CA THR A 129 -6.67 -15.79 10.58
C THR A 129 -7.73 -15.99 11.66
N ASP A 130 -7.44 -15.63 12.92
CA ASP A 130 -8.44 -15.55 14.00
C ASP A 130 -9.41 -14.36 13.85
N GLU A 131 -9.13 -13.38 12.99
CA GLU A 131 -10.10 -12.34 12.67
C GLU A 131 -11.32 -12.97 11.98
N LYS A 132 -12.54 -12.62 12.41
CA LYS A 132 -13.80 -13.24 11.96
C LYS A 132 -13.94 -13.35 10.43
N LYS A 133 -13.57 -12.30 9.69
CA LYS A 133 -13.53 -12.29 8.22
C LYS A 133 -12.65 -13.37 7.57
N TYR A 134 -11.62 -13.84 8.25
CA TYR A 134 -10.69 -14.88 7.79
C TYR A 134 -10.99 -16.24 8.43
N GLN A 135 -11.46 -16.22 9.68
CA GLN A 135 -11.79 -17.40 10.47
C GLN A 135 -13.01 -18.13 9.90
N TYR A 136 -13.97 -17.41 9.31
CA TYR A 136 -15.22 -17.98 8.83
C TYR A 136 -15.47 -17.74 7.34
N ARG A 137 -16.15 -18.71 6.70
CA ARG A 137 -16.68 -18.60 5.34
C ARG A 137 -18.20 -18.75 5.37
N TRP A 138 -18.88 -18.01 4.50
CA TRP A 138 -20.32 -18.15 4.27
C TRP A 138 -20.55 -18.88 2.94
N LEU A 139 -21.12 -20.09 3.01
CA LEU A 139 -21.32 -20.96 1.85
C LEU A 139 -22.80 -21.32 1.68
N THR A 140 -23.21 -21.61 0.45
CA THR A 140 -24.55 -22.16 0.19
C THR A 140 -24.61 -23.64 0.58
N GLN A 141 -25.81 -24.14 0.87
CA GLN A 141 -26.01 -25.57 1.19
C GLN A 141 -25.45 -26.50 0.11
N SER A 142 -25.60 -26.12 -1.17
CA SER A 142 -25.07 -26.90 -2.30
C SER A 142 -23.54 -27.05 -2.22
N ARG A 143 -22.80 -25.97 -1.92
CA ARG A 143 -21.34 -26.04 -1.77
C ARG A 143 -20.92 -26.84 -0.54
N LEU A 144 -21.65 -26.70 0.57
CA LEU A 144 -21.36 -27.49 1.78
C LEU A 144 -21.49 -28.99 1.53
N ARG A 145 -22.54 -29.43 0.82
CA ARG A 145 -22.70 -30.84 0.44
C ARG A 145 -21.64 -31.30 -0.55
N ASN A 146 -21.42 -30.53 -1.62
CA ASN A 146 -20.65 -31.00 -2.77
C ASN A 146 -19.13 -30.84 -2.60
N GLU A 147 -18.67 -29.77 -1.97
CA GLU A 147 -17.24 -29.42 -1.86
C GLU A 147 -16.67 -29.80 -0.49
N HIS A 148 -17.49 -29.81 0.56
CA HIS A 148 -17.03 -30.01 1.94
C HIS A 148 -17.66 -31.23 2.64
N GLY A 149 -18.53 -31.98 1.95
CA GLY A 149 -19.06 -33.26 2.45
C GLY A 149 -20.04 -33.17 3.63
N TYR A 150 -20.64 -32.01 3.89
CA TYR A 150 -21.61 -31.86 4.98
C TYR A 150 -22.92 -32.59 4.66
N SER A 151 -23.47 -33.31 5.64
CA SER A 151 -24.83 -33.86 5.60
C SER A 151 -25.89 -32.80 5.86
N ASP A 152 -27.15 -33.05 5.46
CA ASP A 152 -28.24 -32.08 5.66
C ASP A 152 -28.48 -31.80 7.15
N ASP A 153 -28.39 -32.82 8.01
CA ASP A 153 -28.51 -32.70 9.47
C ASP A 153 -27.40 -31.82 10.09
N GLU A 154 -26.18 -31.85 9.54
CA GLU A 154 -25.08 -30.99 9.98
C GLU A 154 -25.28 -29.55 9.53
N VAL A 155 -25.79 -29.33 8.30
CA VAL A 155 -26.07 -28.00 7.76
C VAL A 155 -27.13 -27.28 8.61
N GLU A 156 -28.14 -27.99 9.10
CA GLU A 156 -29.20 -27.43 9.95
C GLU A 156 -28.69 -26.91 11.30
N ARG A 157 -27.56 -27.42 11.80
CA ARG A 157 -26.93 -26.96 13.05
C ARG A 157 -26.06 -25.73 12.86
N LEU A 158 -25.72 -25.36 11.62
CA LEU A 158 -24.86 -24.22 11.33
C LEU A 158 -25.63 -22.90 11.43
N SER A 159 -24.91 -21.85 11.84
CA SER A 159 -25.46 -20.49 11.81
C SER A 159 -25.70 -20.08 10.35
N PHE A 160 -26.90 -19.59 10.02
CA PHE A 160 -27.23 -19.13 8.67
C PHE A 160 -27.66 -17.66 8.63
N LYS A 161 -27.64 -17.07 7.44
CA LYS A 161 -28.30 -15.80 7.12
C LYS A 161 -28.95 -15.89 5.75
N GLU A 162 -29.98 -15.08 5.54
CA GLU A 162 -30.63 -14.93 4.24
C GLU A 162 -30.02 -13.77 3.47
N LEU A 163 -29.79 -13.99 2.19
CA LEU A 163 -29.28 -12.99 1.26
C LEU A 163 -30.23 -12.86 0.07
N LEU A 164 -30.27 -11.66 -0.51
CA LEU A 164 -31.04 -11.40 -1.71
C LEU A 164 -30.23 -11.83 -2.94
N GLY A 165 -30.79 -12.72 -3.74
CA GLY A 165 -30.24 -13.12 -5.02
C GLY A 165 -30.47 -12.05 -6.09
N ARG A 166 -29.71 -12.14 -7.19
CA ARG A 166 -29.83 -11.21 -8.33
C ARG A 166 -31.23 -11.17 -8.93
N SER A 167 -31.95 -12.28 -8.89
CA SER A 167 -33.33 -12.38 -9.38
C SER A 167 -34.37 -11.97 -8.33
N GLY A 168 -33.96 -11.34 -7.22
CA GLY A 168 -34.85 -10.94 -6.12
C GLY A 168 -35.26 -12.07 -5.17
N GLY A 169 -34.95 -13.33 -5.50
CA GLY A 169 -35.19 -14.48 -4.63
C GLY A 169 -34.22 -14.53 -3.45
N LYS A 170 -34.72 -14.79 -2.24
CA LYS A 170 -33.87 -14.98 -1.06
C LYS A 170 -33.22 -16.36 -1.08
N PHE A 171 -31.97 -16.46 -0.68
CA PHE A 171 -31.26 -17.73 -0.50
C PHE A 171 -30.50 -17.74 0.83
N LYS A 172 -30.34 -18.94 1.40
CA LYS A 172 -29.62 -19.14 2.66
C LYS A 172 -28.14 -19.38 2.40
N VAL A 173 -27.30 -18.76 3.22
CA VAL A 173 -25.88 -19.10 3.36
C VAL A 173 -25.58 -19.44 4.80
N TYR A 174 -24.68 -20.39 4.99
CA TYR A 174 -24.33 -21.00 6.26
C TYR A 174 -22.87 -20.68 6.57
N ARG A 175 -22.58 -20.43 7.84
CA ARG A 175 -21.25 -20.08 8.33
C ARG A 175 -20.51 -21.33 8.78
N ILE A 176 -19.34 -21.57 8.20
CA ILE A 176 -18.40 -22.61 8.63
C ILE A 176 -17.05 -21.99 8.99
N ARG A 177 -16.22 -22.72 9.76
CA ARG A 177 -14.80 -22.40 9.90
C ARG A 177 -14.15 -22.48 8.52
N ASN A 178 -13.29 -21.53 8.19
CA ASN A 178 -12.61 -21.50 6.90
C ASN A 178 -11.66 -22.72 6.79
N PRO A 179 -11.85 -23.62 5.82
CA PRO A 179 -10.96 -24.76 5.62
C PRO A 179 -9.62 -24.35 4.97
N GLU A 180 -9.58 -23.18 4.32
CA GLU A 180 -8.43 -22.66 3.57
C GLU A 180 -7.64 -21.63 4.41
N ILE A 181 -7.49 -21.86 5.73
CA ILE A 181 -6.81 -20.92 6.64
C ILE A 181 -5.35 -20.70 6.21
N LEU A 182 -4.64 -21.78 5.89
CA LEU A 182 -3.22 -21.73 5.54
C LEU A 182 -2.96 -21.03 4.19
N ASP A 183 -3.93 -21.04 3.27
CA ASP A 183 -3.82 -20.34 1.98
C ASP A 183 -3.85 -18.81 2.13
N LEU A 184 -4.28 -18.32 3.30
CA LEU A 184 -4.31 -16.89 3.58
C LEU A 184 -2.96 -16.32 3.99
N ASP A 185 -1.91 -17.13 4.16
CA ASP A 185 -0.60 -16.72 4.69
C ASP A 185 -0.10 -15.38 4.11
N ASN A 186 0.09 -15.32 2.79
CA ASN A 186 0.54 -14.10 2.10
C ASN A 186 -0.46 -12.94 2.22
N THR A 187 -1.76 -13.25 2.30
CA THR A 187 -2.80 -12.24 2.50
C THR A 187 -2.69 -11.62 3.89
N ILE A 188 -2.52 -12.44 4.93
CA ILE A 188 -2.35 -11.98 6.31
C ILE A 188 -1.08 -11.14 6.43
N LEU A 189 0.05 -11.59 5.88
CA LEU A 189 1.31 -10.84 5.88
C LEU A 189 1.15 -9.46 5.21
N LYS A 190 0.57 -9.41 4.01
CA LYS A 190 0.36 -8.16 3.27
C LYS A 190 -0.59 -7.21 3.98
N ILE A 191 -1.62 -7.73 4.63
CA ILE A 191 -2.56 -6.90 5.41
C ILE A 191 -1.89 -6.38 6.68
N ALA A 192 -1.08 -7.17 7.37
CA ALA A 192 -0.31 -6.71 8.53
C ALA A 192 0.65 -5.58 8.14
N ALA A 193 1.40 -5.75 7.03
CA ALA A 193 2.31 -4.73 6.51
C ALA A 193 1.57 -3.43 6.15
N LYS A 194 0.46 -3.51 5.40
CA LYS A 194 -0.36 -2.33 5.07
C LYS A 194 -0.89 -1.61 6.30
N ARG A 195 -1.33 -2.35 7.31
CA ARG A 195 -1.78 -1.77 8.59
C ARG A 195 -0.62 -1.04 9.29
N ALA A 196 0.58 -1.59 9.24
CA ALA A 196 1.79 -0.95 9.78
C ALA A 196 2.14 0.33 9.02
N GLU A 197 2.06 0.33 7.68
CA GLU A 197 2.29 1.53 6.86
C GLU A 197 1.27 2.64 7.19
N MET A 198 -0.02 2.29 7.29
CA MET A 198 -1.09 3.24 7.66
C MET A 198 -0.86 3.85 9.04
N ASP A 199 -0.53 3.01 10.03
CA ASP A 199 -0.23 3.47 11.39
C ASP A 199 1.00 4.40 11.41
N GLY A 200 2.05 4.05 10.67
CA GLY A 200 3.25 4.88 10.55
C GLY A 200 2.96 6.21 9.85
N ALA A 201 2.10 6.22 8.84
CA ALA A 201 1.73 7.46 8.15
C ALA A 201 0.93 8.40 9.05
N LEU A 202 0.08 7.88 9.93
CA LEU A 202 -0.66 8.70 10.91
C LEU A 202 0.26 9.36 11.94
N GLN A 203 1.41 8.75 12.23
CA GLN A 203 2.42 9.33 13.13
C GLN A 203 3.27 10.43 12.47
N LEU A 204 3.17 10.62 11.15
CA LEU A 204 3.86 11.72 10.48
C LEU A 204 3.29 13.09 10.91
N PRO A 205 4.11 14.16 10.91
CA PRO A 205 3.71 15.46 11.43
C PRO A 205 2.40 16.00 10.81
N GLY A 206 1.41 16.31 11.66
CA GLY A 206 0.14 16.90 11.24
C GLY A 206 -0.87 15.95 10.59
N VAL A 207 -0.53 14.68 10.32
CA VAL A 207 -1.45 13.75 9.65
C VAL A 207 -2.59 13.34 10.57
N ALA A 208 -2.32 12.88 11.80
CA ALA A 208 -3.34 12.51 12.79
C ALA A 208 -4.22 13.70 13.29
N ALA A 209 -3.78 14.94 13.02
CA ALA A 209 -4.62 16.11 13.27
C ALA A 209 -5.82 16.17 12.31
N VAL A 210 -5.63 15.70 11.06
CA VAL A 210 -6.65 15.68 10.02
C VAL A 210 -7.38 14.34 9.98
N PHE A 211 -6.63 13.24 10.00
CA PHE A 211 -7.14 11.90 9.74
C PHE A 211 -7.07 11.01 10.96
N VAL A 212 -7.90 9.97 10.96
CA VAL A 212 -7.79 8.84 11.88
C VAL A 212 -7.55 7.56 11.11
N GLN A 213 -7.14 6.50 11.80
CA GLN A 213 -7.11 5.17 11.21
C GLN A 213 -8.52 4.73 10.84
N GLU A 214 -8.66 4.04 9.71
CA GLU A 214 -9.91 3.36 9.39
C GLU A 214 -10.22 2.33 10.50
N PRO A 215 -11.33 2.51 11.25
CA PRO A 215 -11.71 1.52 12.24
C PRO A 215 -12.09 0.23 11.51
N PRO A 216 -11.78 -0.95 12.07
CA PRO A 216 -12.18 -2.21 11.48
C PRO A 216 -13.70 -2.27 11.32
N ASP A 217 -14.10 -2.87 10.21
CA ASP A 217 -15.48 -2.88 9.73
C ASP A 217 -16.50 -3.45 10.73
N PRO A 218 -17.43 -2.64 11.29
CA PRO A 218 -18.55 -3.11 12.10
C PRO A 218 -19.65 -3.79 11.25
N SER A 219 -19.61 -3.63 9.92
CA SER A 219 -20.54 -4.16 8.92
C SER A 219 -20.28 -5.61 8.50
N GLU A 220 -19.41 -6.34 9.22
CA GLU A 220 -19.58 -7.80 9.38
C GLU A 220 -21.00 -8.20 9.86
N ARG A 221 -21.86 -7.23 10.25
CA ARG A 221 -23.29 -7.44 10.53
C ARG A 221 -24.28 -6.92 9.49
N LYS A 222 -23.91 -6.07 8.52
CA LYS A 222 -24.86 -5.59 7.51
C LYS A 222 -24.18 -5.38 6.15
N ASN A 223 -24.67 -6.16 5.19
CA ASN A 223 -24.47 -6.04 3.74
C ASN A 223 -23.19 -6.64 3.16
N VAL A 224 -23.23 -7.97 3.00
CA VAL A 224 -22.42 -8.70 2.01
C VAL A 224 -22.98 -8.51 0.58
N GLU A 225 -23.50 -7.32 0.28
CA GLU A 225 -24.24 -7.04 -0.96
C GLU A 225 -23.35 -6.88 -2.20
N ALA A 226 -22.02 -6.96 -2.07
CA ALA A 226 -21.12 -6.77 -3.22
C ALA A 226 -20.00 -7.80 -3.43
N ASP A 227 -19.73 -8.74 -2.50
CA ASP A 227 -18.53 -9.59 -2.61
C ASP A 227 -18.78 -11.10 -2.81
N TYR A 228 -20.02 -11.51 -3.15
CA TYR A 228 -20.27 -12.85 -3.72
C TYR A 228 -19.96 -12.93 -5.22
N ARG A 229 -18.97 -12.16 -5.69
CA ARG A 229 -18.21 -12.60 -6.84
C ARG A 229 -17.22 -13.59 -6.25
N ALA A 230 -17.27 -14.86 -6.66
CA ALA A 230 -16.21 -15.80 -6.37
C ALA A 230 -14.89 -15.21 -6.89
N LYS A 231 -14.21 -14.41 -6.07
CA LYS A 231 -12.80 -14.17 -6.23
C LYS A 231 -12.18 -15.52 -5.92
N PRO A 232 -11.43 -16.13 -6.86
CA PRO A 232 -10.66 -17.31 -6.52
C PRO A 232 -9.78 -16.97 -5.30
N PRO A 233 -9.37 -17.97 -4.51
CA PRO A 233 -8.38 -17.76 -3.45
C PRO A 233 -7.22 -16.93 -4.02
N PRO A 234 -6.60 -16.03 -3.24
CA PRO A 234 -5.48 -15.22 -3.68
C PRO A 234 -4.22 -16.09 -3.84
N SER A 235 -4.25 -17.06 -4.75
CA SER A 235 -3.16 -17.96 -5.10
C SER A 235 -3.05 -18.24 -6.60
N GLN A 236 -3.62 -17.37 -7.45
CA GLN A 236 -3.14 -17.22 -8.82
C GLN A 236 -3.17 -15.72 -9.17
N MET A 237 -2.00 -15.07 -9.11
CA MET A 237 -1.79 -13.86 -9.91
C MET A 237 -2.18 -14.25 -11.33
N ARG A 238 -3.32 -13.75 -11.82
CA ARG A 238 -3.62 -13.80 -13.24
C ARG A 238 -2.40 -13.15 -13.90
N SER A 239 -1.75 -13.90 -14.79
CA SER A 239 -0.74 -13.34 -15.66
C SER A 239 -1.32 -12.07 -16.29
N PRO A 240 -0.53 -10.97 -16.36
CA PRO A 240 -1.01 -9.73 -16.96
C PRO A 240 -1.61 -10.04 -18.34
N PRO A 241 -2.70 -9.35 -18.73
CA PRO A 241 -3.30 -9.56 -20.04
C PRO A 241 -2.20 -9.44 -21.09
N LYS A 242 -2.10 -10.45 -21.96
CA LYS A 242 -1.10 -10.55 -23.02
C LYS A 242 -1.11 -9.23 -23.79
N ALA A 243 -0.03 -8.46 -23.72
CA ALA A 243 0.06 -7.17 -24.37
C ALA A 243 -0.23 -7.32 -25.88
N PRO A 244 -0.92 -6.36 -26.52
CA PRO A 244 -1.06 -6.36 -27.97
C PRO A 244 0.33 -6.36 -28.61
N LYS A 245 0.53 -7.21 -29.63
CA LYS A 245 1.79 -7.24 -30.38
C LYS A 245 2.02 -5.84 -31.02
N PRO A 246 3.26 -5.32 -31.03
CA PRO A 246 3.57 -4.06 -31.69
C PRO A 246 3.21 -4.09 -33.18
N SER A 247 2.86 -2.94 -33.77
CA SER A 247 2.82 -2.80 -35.23
C SER A 247 4.24 -2.92 -35.81
N GLU A 248 4.36 -3.50 -37.00
CA GLU A 248 5.65 -3.72 -37.68
C GLU A 248 6.44 -2.41 -37.88
N GLU A 249 5.75 -1.28 -38.13
CA GLU A 249 6.38 0.04 -38.29
C GLU A 249 7.09 0.56 -37.02
N LEU A 250 6.51 0.37 -35.84
CA LEU A 250 7.10 0.86 -34.58
C LEU A 250 8.34 0.02 -34.20
N THR A 251 8.32 -1.26 -34.55
CA THR A 251 9.43 -2.19 -34.31
C THR A 251 10.63 -1.81 -35.18
N GLY A 252 10.41 -1.49 -36.47
CA GLY A 252 11.47 -1.05 -37.38
C GLY A 252 12.10 0.29 -37.01
N GLN A 253 11.31 1.24 -36.47
CA GLN A 253 11.85 2.52 -35.98
C GLN A 253 12.77 2.34 -34.77
N ILE A 254 12.41 1.45 -33.84
CA ILE A 254 13.21 1.17 -32.64
C ILE A 254 14.50 0.42 -33.00
N GLU A 255 14.45 -0.55 -33.92
CA GLU A 255 15.65 -1.25 -34.41
C GLU A 255 16.65 -0.30 -35.08
N THR A 256 16.14 0.67 -35.86
CA THR A 256 16.98 1.68 -36.52
C THR A 256 17.69 2.58 -35.51
N VAL A 257 16.96 3.07 -34.50
CA VAL A 257 17.53 3.90 -33.42
C VAL A 257 18.55 3.09 -32.61
N MET A 258 18.26 1.84 -32.25
CA MET A 258 19.16 1.02 -31.45
C MET A 258 20.43 0.60 -32.20
N SER A 259 20.33 0.33 -33.50
CA SER A 259 21.50 0.04 -34.35
C SER A 259 22.43 1.26 -34.45
N SER A 260 21.87 2.48 -34.60
CA SER A 260 22.67 3.72 -34.55
C SER A 260 23.34 4.00 -33.19
N ALA A 261 22.82 3.41 -32.11
CA ALA A 261 23.39 3.47 -30.77
C ALA A 261 24.34 2.29 -30.45
N GLY A 262 24.62 1.40 -31.41
CA GLY A 262 25.53 0.26 -31.25
C GLY A 262 24.96 -0.94 -30.49
N LEU A 263 23.64 -0.98 -30.24
CA LEU A 263 22.95 -2.06 -29.52
C LEU A 263 22.32 -3.04 -30.53
N ASN A 264 23.05 -4.12 -30.84
CA ASN A 264 22.69 -5.05 -31.91
C ASN A 264 21.73 -6.18 -31.47
N LYS A 265 21.56 -6.43 -30.17
CA LYS A 265 20.50 -7.31 -29.66
C LYS A 265 19.71 -6.65 -28.54
N VAL A 266 18.42 -6.43 -28.81
CA VAL A 266 17.49 -5.81 -27.88
C VAL A 266 16.15 -6.52 -27.92
N ARG A 267 15.50 -6.62 -26.76
CA ARG A 267 14.15 -7.15 -26.62
C ARG A 267 13.19 -6.02 -26.28
N VAL A 268 12.14 -5.87 -27.08
CA VAL A 268 11.20 -4.76 -26.98
C VAL A 268 9.89 -5.25 -26.36
N TYR A 269 9.42 -4.59 -25.30
CA TYR A 269 8.17 -4.89 -24.62
C TYR A 269 7.26 -3.65 -24.55
N PRO A 270 6.07 -3.68 -25.17
CA PRO A 270 5.10 -2.62 -24.99
C PRO A 270 4.36 -2.78 -23.65
N TYR A 271 4.24 -1.68 -22.89
CA TYR A 271 3.40 -1.63 -21.69
C TYR A 271 2.61 -0.33 -21.65
N GLY A 272 1.31 -0.43 -21.91
CA GLY A 272 0.42 0.72 -22.05
C GLY A 272 0.82 1.58 -23.26
N LYS A 273 1.04 2.89 -23.03
CA LYS A 273 1.52 3.84 -24.06
C LYS A 273 3.04 3.97 -24.12
N ARG A 274 3.79 3.10 -23.44
CA ARG A 274 5.26 3.13 -23.36
C ARG A 274 5.86 1.89 -23.97
N VAL A 275 7.08 2.03 -24.49
CA VAL A 275 7.88 0.91 -24.99
C VAL A 275 9.12 0.78 -24.13
N TYR A 276 9.38 -0.44 -23.67
CA TYR A 276 10.55 -0.79 -22.88
C TYR A 276 11.49 -1.57 -23.78
N VAL A 277 12.79 -1.29 -23.70
CA VAL A 277 13.80 -1.98 -24.48
C VAL A 277 14.87 -2.52 -23.54
N GLU A 278 15.12 -3.82 -23.63
CA GLU A 278 16.08 -4.56 -22.81
C GLU A 278 17.26 -4.98 -23.71
N PRO A 279 18.49 -4.50 -23.46
CA PRO A 279 19.69 -5.00 -24.14
C PRO A 279 19.93 -6.47 -23.76
N LEU A 280 20.15 -7.33 -24.76
CA LEU A 280 20.35 -8.77 -24.56
C LEU A 280 21.84 -9.16 -24.46
N ASP A 281 22.77 -8.22 -24.64
CA ASP A 281 24.22 -8.46 -24.69
C ASP A 281 24.97 -7.96 -23.43
N ILE A 282 24.30 -7.81 -22.28
CA ILE A 282 24.98 -7.44 -21.01
C ILE A 282 25.24 -8.72 -20.20
N GLU A 283 26.51 -9.06 -19.97
CA GLU A 283 26.89 -10.11 -19.01
C GLU A 283 26.48 -9.71 -17.58
N GLN A 284 26.01 -10.69 -16.80
CA GLN A 284 25.23 -10.51 -15.56
C GLN A 284 25.94 -9.70 -14.45
N ASP A 285 27.25 -9.46 -14.57
CA ASP A 285 28.07 -8.73 -13.59
C ASP A 285 28.30 -7.24 -13.94
N GLU A 286 27.80 -6.75 -15.09
CA GLU A 286 27.87 -5.33 -15.47
C GLU A 286 26.49 -4.69 -15.53
N TRP A 287 25.66 -4.83 -14.50
CA TRP A 287 24.46 -3.99 -14.38
C TRP A 287 24.89 -2.53 -14.15
N PRO A 288 24.83 -1.62 -15.13
CA PRO A 288 25.15 -0.24 -14.88
C PRO A 288 23.91 0.36 -14.22
N ALA A 289 24.10 1.04 -13.10
CA ALA A 289 23.09 1.84 -12.45
C ALA A 289 22.66 2.99 -13.40
N TYR A 290 21.78 2.73 -14.37
CA TYR A 290 21.29 3.73 -15.29
C TYR A 290 19.99 4.35 -14.77
N ASN A 291 20.17 5.34 -13.90
CA ASN A 291 19.41 6.58 -14.00
C ASN A 291 19.78 7.25 -15.33
N ALA A 292 18.98 7.11 -16.39
CA ALA A 292 19.08 8.02 -17.54
C ALA A 292 17.73 8.27 -18.21
N ILE A 293 17.33 9.54 -18.11
CA ILE A 293 16.80 10.35 -19.20
C ILE A 293 15.42 9.94 -19.73
N LEU A 294 14.39 10.42 -19.03
CA LEU A 294 13.12 10.78 -19.66
C LEU A 294 13.29 12.17 -20.31
N THR A 295 13.67 12.22 -21.58
CA THR A 295 13.35 13.39 -22.42
C THR A 295 12.04 13.11 -23.16
N PRO A 296 11.04 14.01 -23.09
CA PRO A 296 9.83 13.88 -23.87
C PRO A 296 10.10 14.27 -25.34
N LEU A 297 9.51 13.53 -26.27
CA LEU A 297 9.18 14.00 -27.62
C LEU A 297 7.89 14.82 -27.57
#